data_AF-A0A0J8BQN2-F1
#
_entry.id   AF-A0A0J8BQN2-F1
#
_cell.length_a   1.000
_cell.length_b   1.000
_cell.length_c   1.000
_cell.angle_alpha   90.00
_cell.angle_beta   90.00
_cell.angle_gamma   90.00
#
_symmetry.space_group_name_H-M   'P 1'
#
loop_
_entity.id
_entity.type
_entity.pdbx_description
1 polymer ?
#
loop_
_entity_poly.entity_id
_entity_poly.type
_entity_poly.pdbx_seq_one_letter_code
_entity_poly.pdbx_strand_id
1 'polypeptide(L)'
;MADYHFVYKDVEGKSTQWDDIQRKLGNLPEKPPAFKPPSFTPAEEEDSKPKDKSWIDSKTQDELQDLEDEFDDDRFLEEYRKKRLTEIKEAAKVARFGSIISISGSDFIREVSQASPEIWVVVILYKEGIAACEMLMGCLEELSRRYPGTKFVKIISTDCIPNYPDCNLPTLLVYNNGAVKANYAGLQSFGKLCTPEGVALVLCHSDPVLNDGLTGGDSSRRSVLDGESKRLIEKLVAERENLDDDGASSD
;
A
#
# COMPACT_ATOMS: atom_id res chain seq x y z
N MET A 1 -10.48 -73.05 16.36
CA MET A 1 -9.67 -71.81 16.30
C MET A 1 -8.54 -72.09 15.33
N ALA A 2 -8.47 -71.38 14.20
CA ALA A 2 -7.36 -71.55 13.27
C ALA A 2 -6.13 -70.83 13.87
N ASP A 3 -5.07 -71.59 14.13
CA ASP A 3 -3.82 -71.08 14.71
C ASP A 3 -3.01 -70.43 13.58
N TYR A 4 -2.93 -69.10 13.57
CA TYR A 4 -2.28 -68.36 12.50
C TYR A 4 -0.77 -68.28 12.76
N HIS A 5 0.03 -69.06 12.02
CA HIS A 5 1.48 -68.97 12.01
C HIS A 5 1.93 -67.83 11.08
N PHE A 6 2.54 -66.78 11.65
CA PHE A 6 3.06 -65.65 10.87
C PHE A 6 4.50 -65.92 10.40
N VAL A 7 4.67 -66.05 9.08
CA VAL A 7 5.98 -66.13 8.42
C VAL A 7 6.30 -64.76 7.81
N TYR A 8 7.37 -64.12 8.27
CA TYR A 8 7.85 -62.87 7.68
C TYR A 8 8.78 -63.18 6.52
N LYS A 9 8.68 -62.37 5.46
CA LYS A 9 9.50 -62.52 4.25
C LYS A 9 10.28 -61.23 4.08
N ASP A 10 11.53 -61.24 4.53
CA ASP A 10 12.45 -60.13 4.36
C ASP A 10 13.23 -60.26 3.06
N VAL A 11 13.90 -59.18 2.67
CA VAL A 11 14.71 -59.05 1.44
C VAL A 11 15.85 -60.09 1.36
N GLU A 12 16.27 -60.65 2.50
CA GLU A 12 17.38 -61.61 2.62
C GLU A 12 16.92 -63.04 3.00
N GLY A 13 15.61 -63.29 3.14
CA GLY A 13 15.07 -64.63 3.42
C GLY A 13 13.80 -64.65 4.28
N LYS A 14 13.20 -65.85 4.44
CA LYS A 14 12.02 -66.07 5.31
C LYS A 14 12.50 -66.36 6.73
N SER A 15 12.06 -65.59 7.72
CA SER A 15 12.20 -65.93 9.15
C SER A 15 10.84 -66.03 9.81
N THR A 16 10.69 -66.97 10.74
CA THR A 16 9.45 -67.15 11.49
C THR A 16 9.49 -66.39 12.82
N GLN A 17 8.32 -66.09 13.41
CA GLN A 17 8.26 -65.51 14.76
C GLN A 17 9.02 -66.34 15.80
N TRP A 18 9.08 -67.67 15.62
CA TRP A 18 9.83 -68.57 16.49
C TRP A 18 11.34 -68.31 16.43
N ASP A 19 11.90 -68.07 15.25
CA ASP A 19 13.33 -67.80 15.07
C ASP A 19 13.76 -66.49 15.76
N ASP A 20 12.91 -65.47 15.70
CA ASP A 20 13.18 -64.18 16.33
C ASP A 20 13.08 -64.24 17.86
N ILE A 21 12.12 -65.03 18.39
CA ILE A 21 12.02 -65.29 19.83
C ILE A 21 13.24 -66.07 20.34
N GLN A 22 13.72 -67.06 19.58
CA GLN A 22 14.92 -67.82 19.97
C GLN A 22 16.20 -66.98 19.93
N ARG A 23 16.34 -66.05 18.97
CA ARG A 23 17.44 -65.06 18.99
C ARG A 23 17.35 -64.16 20.21
N LYS A 24 16.16 -63.66 20.57
CA LYS A 24 15.96 -62.82 21.76
C LYS A 24 16.28 -63.55 23.07
N LEU A 25 16.02 -64.85 23.13
CA LEU A 25 16.35 -65.71 24.27
C LEU A 25 17.82 -66.17 24.26
N GLY A 26 18.62 -65.79 23.26
CA GLY A 26 20.07 -66.09 23.18
C GLY A 26 20.42 -67.50 22.69
N ASN A 27 19.44 -68.27 22.20
CA ASN A 27 19.65 -69.65 21.75
C ASN A 27 20.12 -69.74 20.28
N LEU A 28 20.01 -68.65 19.52
CA LEU A 28 20.36 -68.58 18.10
C LEU A 28 21.24 -67.33 17.86
N PRO A 29 22.28 -67.39 16.99
CA PRO A 29 23.14 -66.24 16.71
C PRO A 29 22.37 -65.06 16.10
N GLU A 30 22.86 -63.84 16.37
CA GLU A 30 22.26 -62.60 15.85
C GLU A 30 22.30 -62.55 14.32
N LYS A 31 21.22 -62.00 13.72
CA LYS A 31 21.08 -61.89 12.26
C LYS A 31 22.07 -60.84 11.73
N PRO A 32 22.74 -61.07 10.58
CA PRO A 32 23.63 -60.08 10.00
C PRO A 32 22.88 -58.75 9.74
N PRO A 33 23.56 -57.60 9.87
CA PRO A 33 22.95 -56.30 9.63
C PRO A 33 22.50 -56.18 8.18
N ALA A 34 21.24 -55.78 7.97
CA ALA A 34 20.64 -55.66 6.65
C ALA A 34 21.45 -54.72 5.74
N PHE A 35 21.75 -55.15 4.52
CA PHE A 35 22.41 -54.31 3.53
C PHE A 35 21.50 -53.15 3.12
N LYS A 36 21.91 -51.91 3.42
CA LYS A 36 21.23 -50.69 2.97
C LYS A 36 22.03 -50.09 1.80
N PRO A 37 21.49 -50.04 0.57
CA PRO A 37 22.15 -49.29 -0.50
C PRO A 37 22.23 -47.81 -0.11
N PRO A 38 23.25 -47.07 -0.61
CA PRO A 38 23.36 -45.64 -0.37
C PRO A 38 22.11 -44.90 -0.86
N SER A 39 21.75 -43.81 -0.18
CA SER A 39 20.68 -42.90 -0.60
C SER A 39 20.86 -42.51 -2.06
N PHE A 40 19.82 -42.68 -2.88
CA PHE A 40 19.84 -42.24 -4.26
C PHE A 40 20.10 -40.73 -4.32
N THR A 41 21.18 -40.33 -5.00
CA THR A 41 21.45 -38.94 -5.37
C THR A 41 21.24 -38.82 -6.89
N PRO A 42 20.34 -37.95 -7.37
CA PRO A 42 20.20 -37.69 -8.80
C PRO A 42 21.56 -37.28 -9.38
N ALA A 43 21.91 -37.79 -10.56
CA ALA A 43 23.10 -37.32 -11.26
C ALA A 43 22.94 -35.82 -11.54
N GLU A 44 23.99 -35.04 -11.29
CA GLU A 44 24.03 -33.63 -11.68
C GLU A 44 23.96 -33.56 -13.21
N GLU A 45 22.78 -33.26 -13.76
CA GLU A 45 22.62 -32.99 -15.19
C GLU A 45 23.45 -31.73 -15.53
N GLU A 46 24.21 -31.78 -16.63
CA GLU A 46 25.14 -30.70 -17.05
C GLU A 46 24.45 -29.33 -17.19
N ASP A 47 23.13 -29.32 -17.42
CA ASP A 47 22.31 -28.11 -17.53
C ASP A 47 22.13 -27.35 -16.21
N SER A 48 22.52 -27.93 -15.08
CA SER A 48 22.38 -27.33 -13.74
C SER A 48 23.56 -26.43 -13.34
N LYS A 49 24.65 -26.42 -14.13
CA LYS A 49 25.87 -25.66 -13.79
C LYS A 49 25.73 -24.18 -14.17
N PRO A 50 26.19 -23.24 -13.31
CA PRO A 50 26.21 -21.82 -13.67
C PRO A 50 27.07 -21.61 -14.92
N LYS A 51 26.47 -21.03 -15.98
CA LYS A 51 27.14 -20.71 -17.25
C LYS A 51 28.13 -19.56 -17.02
N ASP A 52 29.38 -19.91 -16.76
CA ASP A 52 30.47 -18.97 -16.43
C ASP A 52 31.12 -18.38 -17.70
N LYS A 53 31.98 -17.34 -17.57
CA LYS A 53 32.58 -16.66 -18.73
C LYS A 53 33.34 -17.57 -19.70
N SER A 54 33.95 -18.65 -19.19
CA SER A 54 34.66 -19.65 -20.00
C SER A 54 33.73 -20.49 -20.89
N TRP A 55 32.46 -20.64 -20.50
CA TRP A 55 31.44 -21.34 -21.29
C TRP A 55 31.03 -20.52 -22.53
N ILE A 56 30.97 -19.19 -22.38
CA ILE A 56 30.64 -18.26 -23.48
C ILE A 56 31.78 -18.21 -24.50
N ASP A 57 33.03 -18.19 -24.03
CA ASP A 57 34.23 -18.11 -24.88
C ASP A 57 34.48 -19.39 -25.70
N SER A 58 33.91 -20.52 -25.28
CA SER A 58 34.00 -21.80 -25.99
C SER A 58 32.99 -21.98 -27.13
N LYS A 59 32.02 -21.06 -27.29
CA LYS A 59 30.98 -21.17 -28.31
C LYS A 59 31.40 -20.55 -29.64
N THR A 60 30.92 -21.15 -30.71
CA THR A 60 31.13 -20.65 -32.07
C THR A 60 30.18 -19.50 -32.39
N GLN A 61 30.50 -18.71 -33.42
CA GLN A 61 29.74 -17.52 -33.79
C GLN A 61 28.26 -17.81 -34.09
N ASP A 62 27.96 -18.93 -34.75
CA ASP A 62 26.57 -19.35 -35.01
C ASP A 62 25.84 -19.77 -33.72
N GLU A 63 26.52 -20.46 -32.79
CA GLU A 63 25.94 -20.86 -31.49
C GLU A 63 25.72 -19.67 -30.53
N LEU A 64 26.49 -18.60 -30.69
CA LEU A 64 26.30 -17.34 -29.99
C LEU A 64 25.10 -16.57 -30.56
N GLN A 65 24.86 -16.66 -31.86
CA GLN A 65 23.72 -16.04 -32.53
C GLN A 65 22.40 -16.76 -32.18
N ASP A 66 22.39 -18.09 -32.14
CA ASP A 66 21.22 -18.86 -31.68
C ASP A 66 20.90 -18.61 -30.19
N LEU A 67 21.93 -18.35 -29.36
CA LEU A 67 21.74 -17.92 -27.97
C LEU A 67 21.22 -16.49 -27.87
N GLU A 68 21.63 -15.60 -28.76
CA GLU A 68 21.15 -14.21 -28.80
C GLU A 68 19.63 -14.18 -29.01
N ASP A 69 19.12 -15.03 -29.91
CA ASP A 69 17.67 -15.22 -30.14
C ASP A 69 16.94 -15.88 -28.95
N GLU A 70 17.63 -16.67 -28.12
CA GLU A 70 17.09 -17.31 -26.90
C GLU A 70 17.13 -16.35 -25.68
N PHE A 71 18.06 -15.39 -25.65
CA PHE A 71 18.09 -14.26 -24.72
C PHE A 71 17.16 -13.11 -25.15
N ASP A 72 16.70 -13.11 -26.41
CA ASP A 72 15.60 -12.31 -26.95
C ASP A 72 14.22 -12.82 -26.51
N ASP A 73 14.16 -13.52 -25.36
CA ASP A 73 12.97 -13.64 -24.50
C ASP A 73 12.64 -12.27 -23.85
N ASP A 74 12.67 -11.24 -24.70
CA ASP A 74 12.38 -9.83 -24.50
C ASP A 74 10.96 -9.65 -23.95
N ARG A 75 10.10 -10.68 -24.05
CA ARG A 75 8.75 -10.70 -23.47
C ARG A 75 8.74 -10.37 -21.99
N PHE A 76 9.67 -10.92 -21.19
CA PHE A 76 9.70 -10.62 -19.74
C PHE A 76 10.17 -9.18 -19.47
N LEU A 77 11.18 -8.70 -20.20
CA LEU A 77 11.71 -7.34 -20.07
C LEU A 77 10.72 -6.29 -20.61
N GLU A 78 10.03 -6.58 -21.71
CA GLU A 78 8.95 -5.79 -22.29
C GLU A 78 7.73 -5.75 -21.37
N GLU A 79 7.31 -6.89 -20.81
CA GLU A 79 6.23 -6.94 -19.82
C GLU A 79 6.59 -6.14 -18.57
N TYR A 80 7.83 -6.25 -18.08
CA TYR A 80 8.31 -5.47 -16.95
C TYR A 80 8.36 -3.96 -17.28
N ARG A 81 8.88 -3.57 -18.45
CA ARG A 81 8.86 -2.19 -18.93
C ARG A 81 7.44 -1.65 -19.03
N LYS A 82 6.52 -2.43 -19.62
CA LYS A 82 5.11 -2.07 -19.76
C LYS A 82 4.42 -1.95 -18.41
N LYS A 83 4.71 -2.85 -17.47
CA LYS A 83 4.22 -2.79 -16.09
C LYS A 83 4.71 -1.54 -15.37
N ARG A 84 6.01 -1.23 -15.45
CA ARG A 84 6.55 0.01 -14.86
C ARG A 84 5.98 1.27 -15.52
N LEU A 85 5.79 1.27 -16.84
CA LEU A 85 5.22 2.41 -17.54
C LEU A 85 3.74 2.63 -17.21
N THR A 86 2.98 1.56 -16.96
CA THR A 86 1.58 1.64 -16.51
C THR A 86 1.49 2.16 -15.09
N GLU A 87 2.32 1.65 -14.16
CA GLU A 87 2.42 2.18 -12.79
C GLU A 87 2.77 3.67 -12.77
N ILE A 88 3.75 4.11 -13.58
CA ILE A 88 4.13 5.54 -13.69
C ILE A 88 2.98 6.37 -14.26
N LYS A 89 2.29 5.87 -15.29
CA LYS A 89 1.14 6.56 -15.89
C LYS A 89 -0.03 6.65 -14.91
N GLU A 90 -0.25 5.64 -14.08
CA GLU A 90 -1.28 5.62 -13.05
C GLU A 90 -0.95 6.61 -11.94
N ALA A 91 0.28 6.60 -11.42
CA ALA A 91 0.74 7.58 -10.43
C ALA A 91 0.63 9.03 -10.95
N ALA A 92 1.00 9.26 -12.22
CA ALA A 92 0.88 10.57 -12.87
C ALA A 92 -0.58 11.02 -13.06
N LYS A 93 -1.53 10.09 -13.22
CA LYS A 93 -2.97 10.41 -13.24
C LYS A 93 -3.49 10.80 -11.87
N VAL A 94 -2.90 10.28 -10.79
CA VAL A 94 -3.31 10.64 -9.43
C VAL A 94 -2.77 12.02 -9.06
N ALA A 95 -1.52 12.35 -9.37
CA ALA A 95 -0.93 13.67 -9.06
C ALA A 95 -1.39 14.79 -10.02
N ARG A 96 -2.70 15.01 -10.15
CA ARG A 96 -3.31 15.99 -11.08
C ARG A 96 -3.56 17.36 -10.47
N PHE A 97 -3.72 17.41 -9.16
CA PHE A 97 -4.05 18.64 -8.43
C PHE A 97 -2.82 19.10 -7.62
N GLY A 98 -2.97 20.18 -6.87
CA GLY A 98 -1.83 20.84 -6.19
C GLY A 98 -2.12 22.26 -5.72
N SER A 99 -3.30 22.78 -6.05
CA SER A 99 -3.78 24.09 -5.65
C SER A 99 -5.30 24.08 -5.52
N ILE A 100 -5.84 25.10 -4.85
CA ILE A 100 -7.29 25.31 -4.77
C ILE A 100 -7.75 26.04 -6.04
N ILE A 101 -8.72 25.44 -6.73
CA ILE A 101 -9.30 26.00 -7.96
C ILE A 101 -10.56 26.81 -7.58
N SER A 102 -10.67 28.06 -8.02
CA SER A 102 -11.92 28.82 -7.91
C SER A 102 -12.88 28.45 -9.04
N ILE A 103 -14.12 28.13 -8.70
CA ILE A 103 -15.17 27.82 -9.68
C ILE A 103 -16.36 28.77 -9.55
N SER A 104 -17.12 28.89 -10.64
CA SER A 104 -18.43 29.54 -10.64
C SER A 104 -19.56 28.53 -10.37
N GLY A 105 -20.77 29.03 -10.08
CA GLY A 105 -21.96 28.18 -9.92
C GLY A 105 -22.27 27.32 -11.15
N SER A 106 -22.02 27.83 -12.37
CA SER A 106 -22.20 27.05 -13.60
C SER A 106 -21.19 25.92 -13.77
N ASP A 107 -19.99 26.08 -13.24
CA ASP A 107 -18.94 25.05 -13.31
C ASP A 107 -19.11 23.96 -12.24
N PHE A 108 -19.90 24.21 -11.20
CA PHE A 108 -20.08 23.29 -10.08
C PHE A 108 -20.46 21.87 -10.52
N ILE A 109 -21.43 21.75 -11.43
CA ILE A 109 -21.90 20.44 -11.90
C ILE A 109 -20.77 19.69 -12.62
N ARG A 110 -20.04 20.37 -13.51
CA ARG A 110 -18.96 19.76 -14.30
C ARG A 110 -17.78 19.38 -13.40
N GLU A 111 -17.39 20.28 -12.51
CA GLU A 111 -16.15 20.15 -11.74
C GLU A 111 -16.30 19.29 -10.48
N VAL A 112 -17.51 19.21 -9.91
CA VAL A 112 -17.81 18.51 -8.65
C VAL A 112 -18.73 17.31 -8.89
N SER A 113 -19.92 17.52 -9.47
CA SER A 113 -20.92 16.45 -9.62
C SER A 113 -20.55 15.41 -10.70
N GLN A 114 -19.90 15.83 -11.77
CA GLN A 114 -19.45 14.99 -12.90
C GLN A 114 -17.97 14.60 -12.80
N ALA A 115 -17.34 14.80 -11.64
CA ALA A 115 -15.97 14.38 -11.43
C ALA A 115 -15.81 12.85 -11.56
N SER A 116 -14.62 12.40 -11.97
CA SER A 116 -14.30 10.96 -12.06
C SER A 116 -14.53 10.27 -10.71
N PRO A 117 -15.09 9.04 -10.68
CA PRO A 117 -15.34 8.32 -9.42
C PRO A 117 -14.06 8.04 -8.61
N GLU A 118 -12.91 8.02 -9.28
CA GLU A 118 -11.59 7.85 -8.66
C GLU A 118 -11.11 9.09 -7.89
N ILE A 119 -11.71 10.26 -8.15
CA ILE A 119 -11.27 11.55 -7.61
C ILE A 119 -12.21 12.00 -6.50
N TRP A 120 -11.62 12.31 -5.34
CA TRP A 120 -12.31 13.01 -4.27
C TRP A 120 -12.30 14.51 -4.53
N VAL A 121 -13.46 15.16 -4.36
CA VAL A 121 -13.60 16.60 -4.55
C VAL A 121 -14.02 17.23 -3.23
N VAL A 122 -13.17 18.10 -2.70
CA VAL A 122 -13.41 18.88 -1.49
C VAL A 122 -13.75 20.30 -1.91
N VAL A 123 -14.97 20.74 -1.61
CA VAL A 123 -15.49 22.06 -1.96
C VAL A 123 -15.62 22.90 -0.69
N ILE A 124 -14.98 24.07 -0.68
CA ILE A 124 -15.21 25.10 0.35
C ILE A 124 -16.17 26.16 -0.18
N LEU A 125 -17.31 26.29 0.49
CA LEU A 125 -18.19 27.44 0.36
C LEU A 125 -17.67 28.52 1.31
N TYR A 126 -17.38 29.69 0.74
CA TYR A 126 -16.84 30.82 1.49
C TYR A 126 -17.55 32.12 1.16
N LYS A 127 -17.29 33.14 1.96
CA LYS A 127 -17.67 34.52 1.69
C LYS A 127 -16.55 35.43 2.17
N GLU A 128 -16.27 36.47 1.40
CA GLU A 128 -15.24 37.45 1.74
C GLU A 128 -15.64 38.23 3.00
N GLY A 129 -14.66 38.61 3.81
CA GLY A 129 -14.88 39.35 5.06
C GLY A 129 -15.18 38.49 6.29
N ILE A 130 -15.26 37.16 6.15
CA ILE A 130 -15.41 36.23 7.28
C ILE A 130 -14.04 35.62 7.61
N ALA A 131 -13.44 36.00 8.74
CA ALA A 131 -12.13 35.52 9.18
C ALA A 131 -12.04 33.98 9.28
N ALA A 132 -13.13 33.34 9.70
CA ALA A 132 -13.20 31.87 9.78
C ALA A 132 -12.99 31.19 8.41
N CYS A 133 -13.44 31.83 7.32
CA CYS A 133 -13.22 31.33 5.96
C CYS A 133 -11.74 31.43 5.57
N GLU A 134 -11.08 32.54 5.90
CA GLU A 134 -9.66 32.76 5.60
C GLU A 134 -8.77 31.73 6.33
N MET A 135 -9.08 31.44 7.59
CA MET A 135 -8.37 30.42 8.37
C MET A 135 -8.44 29.03 7.72
N LEU A 136 -9.66 28.58 7.37
CA LEU A 136 -9.83 27.26 6.74
C LEU A 136 -9.23 27.23 5.34
N MET A 137 -9.31 28.33 4.60
CA MET A 137 -8.71 28.44 3.26
C MET A 137 -7.19 28.28 3.30
N GLY A 138 -6.51 28.90 4.27
CA GLY A 138 -5.07 28.72 4.47
C GLY A 138 -4.70 27.26 4.75
N CYS A 139 -5.48 26.57 5.57
CA CYS A 139 -5.28 25.14 5.86
C CYS A 139 -5.47 24.28 4.60
N LEU A 140 -6.55 24.50 3.85
CA LEU A 140 -6.83 23.76 2.63
C LEU A 140 -5.78 24.01 1.54
N GLU A 141 -5.17 25.19 1.51
CA GLU A 141 -4.15 25.51 0.52
C GLU A 141 -2.89 24.67 0.76
N GLU A 142 -2.50 24.53 2.02
CA GLU A 142 -1.41 23.64 2.41
C GLU A 142 -1.75 22.17 2.12
N LEU A 143 -2.96 21.71 2.46
CA LEU A 143 -3.39 20.35 2.16
C LEU A 143 -3.45 20.07 0.66
N SER A 144 -3.86 21.04 -0.15
CA SER A 144 -3.91 20.89 -1.61
C SER A 144 -2.53 20.62 -2.22
N ARG A 145 -1.47 21.19 -1.64
CA ARG A 145 -0.08 20.92 -2.06
C ARG A 145 0.42 19.56 -1.59
N ARG A 146 0.00 19.11 -0.39
CA ARG A 146 0.39 17.81 0.17
C ARG A 146 -0.32 16.63 -0.52
N TYR A 147 -1.57 16.83 -0.97
CA TYR A 147 -2.43 15.77 -1.50
C TYR A 147 -2.89 16.06 -2.93
N PRO A 148 -2.00 15.93 -3.93
CA PRO A 148 -2.32 16.21 -5.33
C PRO A 148 -3.31 15.22 -5.96
N GLY A 149 -3.62 14.11 -5.28
CA GLY A 149 -4.67 13.15 -5.63
C GLY A 149 -6.09 13.63 -5.36
N THR A 150 -6.24 14.65 -4.52
CA THR A 150 -7.54 15.19 -4.11
C THR A 150 -7.76 16.55 -4.76
N LYS A 151 -8.95 16.75 -5.32
CA LYS A 151 -9.30 18.01 -5.95
C LYS A 151 -9.88 18.97 -4.91
N PHE A 152 -9.22 20.10 -4.71
CA PHE A 152 -9.71 21.18 -3.84
C PHE A 152 -10.29 22.32 -4.67
N VAL A 153 -11.49 22.75 -4.29
CA VAL A 153 -12.26 23.74 -5.03
C VAL A 153 -12.86 24.76 -4.07
N LYS A 154 -12.87 26.03 -4.45
CA LYS A 154 -13.55 27.10 -3.72
C LYS A 154 -14.64 27.75 -4.55
N ILE A 155 -15.75 28.07 -3.93
CA ILE A 155 -16.89 28.76 -4.54
C ILE A 155 -17.50 29.75 -3.55
N ILE A 156 -17.96 30.89 -4.06
CA ILE A 156 -18.70 31.85 -3.24
C ILE A 156 -20.02 31.19 -2.81
N SER A 157 -20.32 31.24 -1.52
CA SER A 157 -21.51 30.61 -0.92
C SER A 157 -22.80 30.95 -1.65
N THR A 158 -23.00 32.22 -2.02
CA THR A 158 -24.18 32.70 -2.75
C THR A 158 -24.26 32.21 -4.21
N ASP A 159 -23.12 31.92 -4.84
CA ASP A 159 -23.07 31.41 -6.21
C ASP A 159 -23.42 29.92 -6.25
N CYS A 160 -23.12 29.20 -5.18
CA CYS A 160 -23.46 27.79 -5.03
C CYS A 160 -24.91 27.60 -4.54
N ILE A 161 -25.30 28.34 -3.49
CA ILE A 161 -26.61 28.22 -2.84
C ILE A 161 -27.15 29.64 -2.58
N PRO A 162 -28.25 30.05 -3.23
CA PRO A 162 -28.86 31.34 -2.99
C PRO A 162 -29.27 31.51 -1.51
N ASN A 163 -28.95 32.67 -0.91
CA ASN A 163 -29.24 32.99 0.49
C ASN A 163 -28.67 32.00 1.52
N TYR A 164 -27.50 31.41 1.24
CA TYR A 164 -26.81 30.58 2.22
C TYR A 164 -26.48 31.39 3.50
N PRO A 165 -26.80 30.89 4.70
CA PRO A 165 -26.62 31.65 5.93
C PRO A 165 -25.14 31.80 6.31
N ASP A 166 -24.71 33.04 6.56
CA ASP A 166 -23.32 33.37 6.90
C ASP A 166 -22.82 32.66 8.17
N CYS A 167 -23.70 32.35 9.13
CA CYS A 167 -23.35 31.63 10.36
C CYS A 167 -22.88 30.18 10.12
N ASN A 168 -23.19 29.60 8.96
CA ASN A 168 -22.74 28.26 8.58
C ASN A 168 -21.39 28.29 7.86
N LEU A 169 -20.85 29.47 7.55
CA LEU A 169 -19.59 29.62 6.85
C LEU A 169 -18.39 29.57 7.82
N PRO A 170 -17.24 29.01 7.37
CA PRO A 170 -17.06 28.29 6.12
C PRO A 170 -17.78 26.94 6.13
N THR A 171 -18.22 26.46 4.96
CA THR A 171 -18.79 25.11 4.84
C THR A 171 -17.93 24.26 3.92
N LEU A 172 -17.57 23.07 4.39
CA LEU A 172 -16.77 22.10 3.63
C LEU A 172 -17.67 20.95 3.19
N LEU A 173 -17.77 20.74 1.88
CA LEU A 173 -18.51 19.63 1.28
C LEU A 173 -17.53 18.65 0.65
N VAL A 174 -17.68 17.37 0.97
CA VAL A 174 -16.88 16.29 0.39
C VAL A 174 -17.74 15.51 -0.59
N TYR A 175 -17.31 15.45 -1.84
CA TYR A 175 -17.97 14.71 -2.91
C TYR A 175 -17.09 13.56 -3.39
N ASN A 176 -17.73 12.45 -3.71
CA ASN A 176 -17.13 11.34 -4.45
C ASN A 176 -18.22 10.61 -5.24
N ASN A 177 -17.91 10.27 -6.48
CA ASN A 177 -18.82 9.56 -7.39
C ASN A 177 -20.20 10.25 -7.51
N GLY A 178 -20.19 11.58 -7.65
CA GLY A 178 -21.40 12.41 -7.80
C GLY A 178 -22.27 12.57 -6.54
N ALA A 179 -21.92 11.94 -5.42
CA ALA A 179 -22.66 12.01 -4.17
C ALA A 179 -21.91 12.79 -3.08
N VAL A 180 -22.66 13.50 -2.24
CA VAL A 180 -22.13 14.11 -1.01
C VAL A 180 -21.81 13.00 -0.01
N LYS A 181 -20.57 12.94 0.45
CA LYS A 181 -20.09 11.99 1.46
C LYS A 181 -20.03 12.61 2.84
N ALA A 182 -19.65 13.89 2.92
CA ALA A 182 -19.61 14.63 4.17
C ALA A 182 -19.95 16.11 3.97
N ASN A 183 -20.48 16.73 5.03
CA ASN A 183 -20.81 18.14 5.09
C ASN A 183 -20.45 18.68 6.48
N TYR A 184 -19.55 19.65 6.52
CA TYR A 184 -19.08 20.30 7.74
C TYR A 184 -19.40 21.79 7.67
N ALA A 185 -20.39 22.23 8.45
CA ALA A 185 -20.77 23.63 8.55
C ALA A 185 -20.03 24.30 9.71
N GLY A 186 -19.37 25.43 9.43
CA GLY A 186 -18.56 26.18 10.37
C GLY A 186 -17.24 25.49 10.74
N LEU A 187 -16.54 26.07 11.71
CA LEU A 187 -15.23 25.58 12.18
C LEU A 187 -15.31 24.56 13.31
N GLN A 188 -16.51 24.31 13.88
CA GLN A 188 -16.65 23.51 15.09
C GLN A 188 -16.14 22.08 14.93
N SER A 189 -16.27 21.53 13.72
CA SER A 189 -15.80 20.18 13.40
C SER A 189 -14.27 20.06 13.33
N PHE A 190 -13.54 21.17 13.15
CA PHE A 190 -12.09 21.19 12.93
C PHE A 190 -11.28 21.58 14.18
N GLY A 191 -11.94 21.68 15.33
CA GLY A 191 -11.32 22.03 16.61
C GLY A 191 -11.01 23.52 16.76
N LYS A 192 -10.56 23.91 17.96
CA LYS A 192 -10.43 25.32 18.39
C LYS A 192 -9.38 26.12 17.61
N LEU A 193 -8.32 25.46 17.15
CA LEU A 193 -7.18 26.09 16.47
C LEU A 193 -7.20 25.94 14.95
N CYS A 194 -8.13 25.15 14.39
CA CYS A 194 -8.25 24.87 12.96
C CYS A 194 -6.88 24.70 12.29
N THR A 195 -6.17 23.62 12.60
CA THR A 195 -4.86 23.32 12.00
C THR A 195 -5.02 22.49 10.72
N PRO A 196 -4.07 22.58 9.76
CA PRO A 196 -4.06 21.73 8.56
C PRO A 196 -4.15 20.24 8.92
N GLU A 197 -3.40 19.82 9.94
CA GLU A 197 -3.40 18.43 10.43
C GLU A 197 -4.76 18.04 11.00
N GLY A 198 -5.41 18.93 11.78
CA GLY A 198 -6.75 18.70 12.32
C GLY A 198 -7.81 18.56 11.22
N VAL A 199 -7.74 19.43 10.20
CA VAL A 199 -8.62 19.36 9.03
C VAL A 199 -8.41 18.04 8.28
N ALA A 200 -7.16 17.62 8.10
CA ALA A 200 -6.84 16.35 7.46
C ALA A 200 -7.37 15.13 8.21
N LEU A 201 -7.24 15.12 9.54
CA LEU A 201 -7.77 14.05 10.39
C LEU A 201 -9.28 13.94 10.29
N VAL A 202 -9.99 15.08 10.27
CA VAL A 202 -11.46 15.11 10.12
C VAL A 202 -11.88 14.57 8.75
N LEU A 203 -11.20 15.00 7.68
CA LEU A 203 -11.47 14.54 6.33
C LEU A 203 -11.22 13.04 6.15
N CYS A 204 -10.19 12.49 6.78
CA CYS A 204 -9.80 11.09 6.64
C CYS A 204 -10.43 10.14 7.67
N HIS A 205 -11.32 10.64 8.53
CA HIS A 205 -11.89 9.85 9.63
C HIS A 205 -12.67 8.64 9.11
N SER A 206 -13.57 8.86 8.14
CA SER A 206 -14.40 7.81 7.55
C SER A 206 -13.87 7.28 6.23
N ASP A 207 -13.36 8.16 5.36
CA ASP A 207 -13.05 7.86 3.97
C ASP A 207 -11.63 8.32 3.60
N PRO A 208 -10.96 7.69 2.61
CA PRO A 208 -9.64 8.12 2.13
C PRO A 208 -9.75 9.36 1.24
N VAL A 209 -10.23 10.47 1.80
CA VAL A 209 -10.48 11.71 1.06
C VAL A 209 -9.17 12.33 0.55
N LEU A 210 -8.10 12.23 1.33
CA LEU A 210 -6.78 12.78 1.03
C LEU A 210 -5.88 11.72 0.41
N ASN A 211 -5.41 11.97 -0.81
CA ASN A 211 -4.56 11.07 -1.56
C ASN A 211 -3.27 11.78 -2.00
N ASP A 212 -2.13 11.22 -1.60
CA ASP A 212 -0.79 11.74 -1.90
C ASP A 212 -0.26 11.32 -3.27
N GLY A 213 -0.97 10.43 -3.97
CA GLY A 213 -0.57 9.85 -5.25
C GLY A 213 0.53 8.80 -5.18
N LEU A 214 1.01 8.49 -3.97
CA LEU A 214 2.11 7.55 -3.74
C LEU A 214 1.61 6.19 -3.24
N THR A 215 0.50 6.18 -2.49
CA THR A 215 -0.03 4.97 -1.86
C THR A 215 -1.36 4.55 -2.49
N GLY A 216 -1.39 3.41 -3.17
CA GLY A 216 -2.62 2.83 -3.71
C GLY A 216 -3.43 2.08 -2.65
N GLY A 217 -4.73 2.33 -2.57
CA GLY A 217 -5.71 1.52 -1.83
C GLY A 217 -5.91 1.85 -0.33
N ASP A 218 -6.54 0.93 0.42
CA ASP A 218 -6.88 1.06 1.87
C ASP A 218 -5.67 1.35 2.78
N SER A 219 -4.47 0.98 2.32
CA SER A 219 -3.22 1.28 3.02
C SER A 219 -2.96 2.79 3.09
N SER A 220 -3.42 3.56 2.10
CA SER A 220 -3.25 5.01 2.02
C SER A 220 -3.96 5.75 3.16
N ARG A 221 -5.17 5.30 3.55
CA ARG A 221 -5.93 5.95 4.63
C ARG A 221 -5.20 5.90 5.97
N ARG A 222 -4.70 4.72 6.35
CA ARG A 222 -3.98 4.55 7.61
C ARG A 222 -2.66 5.29 7.61
N SER A 223 -1.92 5.27 6.50
CA SER A 223 -0.65 6.01 6.41
C SER A 223 -0.85 7.52 6.49
N VAL A 224 -1.90 8.05 5.86
CA VAL A 224 -2.25 9.47 5.96
C VAL A 224 -2.66 9.82 7.40
N LEU A 225 -3.54 9.05 8.02
CA LEU A 225 -3.97 9.30 9.41
C LEU A 225 -2.80 9.23 10.40
N ASP A 226 -1.93 8.24 10.29
CA ASP A 226 -0.75 8.08 11.15
C ASP A 226 0.25 9.22 10.94
N GLY A 227 0.51 9.58 9.67
CA GLY A 227 1.37 10.70 9.31
C GLY A 227 0.88 12.03 9.86
N GLU A 228 -0.41 12.34 9.70
CA GLU A 228 -1.00 13.59 10.21
C GLU A 228 -1.10 13.59 11.74
N SER A 229 -1.40 12.44 12.37
CA SER A 229 -1.40 12.31 13.83
C SER A 229 0.00 12.56 14.41
N LYS A 230 1.03 11.99 13.78
CA LYS A 230 2.43 12.19 14.18
C LYS A 230 2.84 13.65 14.07
N ARG A 231 2.53 14.31 12.94
CA ARG A 231 2.81 15.75 12.73
C ARG A 231 2.11 16.62 13.76
N LEU A 232 0.86 16.32 14.09
CA LEU A 232 0.11 17.05 15.11
C LEU A 232 0.80 16.93 16.48
N ILE A 233 1.23 15.72 16.86
CA ILE A 233 1.94 15.48 18.12
C ILE A 233 3.28 16.22 18.13
N GLU A 234 4.08 16.11 17.07
CA GLU A 234 5.37 16.81 16.94
C GLU A 234 5.21 18.33 17.10
N LYS A 235 4.17 18.91 16.50
CA LYS A 235 3.88 20.34 16.59
C LYS A 235 3.47 20.77 18.00
N LEU A 236 2.64 19.98 18.68
CA LEU A 236 2.24 20.23 20.07
C LEU A 236 3.41 20.07 21.05
N VAL A 237 4.31 19.11 20.80
CA VAL A 237 5.54 18.94 21.60
C VAL A 237 6.45 20.15 21.42
N ALA A 238 6.71 20.58 20.19
CA ALA A 238 7.55 21.74 19.90
C ALA A 238 6.98 23.05 20.50
N GLU A 239 5.67 23.25 20.45
CA GLU A 239 5.03 24.41 21.07
C GLU A 239 5.23 24.45 22.59
N ARG A 240 5.19 23.27 23.25
CA ARG A 240 5.43 23.16 24.68
C ARG A 240 6.90 23.35 25.07
N GLU A 241 7.82 22.79 24.29
CA GLU A 241 9.26 22.96 24.53
C GLU A 241 9.70 24.43 24.43
N ASN A 242 9.12 25.19 23.49
CA ASN A 242 9.41 26.63 23.37
C ASN A 242 8.87 27.45 24.56
N LEU A 243 7.70 27.07 25.12
CA LEU A 243 7.15 27.75 26.30
C LEU A 243 7.98 27.51 27.57
N ASP A 244 8.62 26.34 27.66
CA ASP A 244 9.48 25.98 28.80
C ASP A 244 10.87 26.67 28.70
N ASP A 245 11.35 27.03 27.50
CA ASP A 245 12.63 27.74 27.28
C ASP A 245 12.52 29.26 27.57
N ASP A 246 11.43 29.91 27.16
CA ASP A 246 11.17 31.33 27.43
C ASP A 246 10.91 31.62 28.93
N GLY A 247 10.51 30.60 29.70
CA GLY A 247 10.30 30.70 31.15
C GLY A 247 11.58 30.62 32.00
N ALA A 248 12.71 30.23 31.41
CA ALA A 248 13.98 30.04 32.12
C ALA A 248 14.94 31.25 32.04
N SER A 249 14.59 32.31 31.29
CA SER A 249 15.43 33.51 31.10
C SER A 249 14.90 34.73 31.88
N SER A 250 14.49 34.54 33.12
CA SER A 250 14.17 35.63 34.04
C SER A 250 14.50 35.25 35.47
N ASP A 251 15.78 35.33 35.81
CA ASP A 251 16.29 35.54 37.18
C ASP A 251 17.59 36.37 37.11
#